data_AF-A0A5C9C5Q4-F1
#
_entry.id   AF-A0A5C9C5Q4-F1
#
_cell.length_a   1.000
_cell.length_b   1.000
_cell.length_c   1.000
_cell.angle_alpha   90.00
_cell.angle_beta   90.00
_cell.angle_gamma   90.00
#
_symmetry.space_group_name_H-M   'P 1'
#
loop_
_entity.id
_entity.type
_entity.pdbx_description
1 polymer ?
#
loop_
_entity_poly.entity_id
_entity_poly.type
_entity_poly.pdbx_seq_one_letter_code
_entity_poly.pdbx_strand_id
1 'polypeptide(L)' 'IRSVAAYDVSCLMEYKGMSLEEAMNKVVKEKLVAIQGEGGMIGVDAKGNAALIFNSAGMYRGVRNNKGLNSVAIYS' A
#
# COMPACT_ATOMS: atom_id res chain seq x y z
N ILE A 1 4.66 6.26 -16.56
CA ILE A 1 3.92 6.20 -15.26
C ILE A 1 2.50 6.69 -15.53
N ARG A 2 1.48 5.82 -15.50
CA ARG A 2 0.09 6.16 -15.89
C ARG A 2 -0.88 6.34 -14.71
N SER A 3 -0.65 5.70 -13.58
CA SER A 3 -1.60 5.65 -12.46
C SER A 3 -1.32 6.62 -11.31
N VAL A 4 -0.15 7.27 -11.28
CA VAL A 4 0.30 8.17 -10.19
C VAL A 4 -0.02 7.58 -8.79
N ALA A 5 0.24 6.28 -8.63
CA ALA A 5 -0.35 5.44 -7.59
C ALA A 5 -0.15 5.99 -6.15
N ALA A 6 1.04 6.49 -5.83
CA ALA A 6 1.34 7.05 -4.51
C ALA A 6 0.52 8.31 -4.21
N TYR A 7 0.35 9.19 -5.21
CA TYR A 7 -0.46 10.41 -5.06
C TYR A 7 -1.94 10.08 -4.92
N ASP A 8 -2.42 9.09 -5.67
CA ASP A 8 -3.80 8.64 -5.61
C ASP A 8 -4.14 8.07 -4.22
N VAL A 9 -3.22 7.33 -3.58
CA VAL A 9 -3.36 6.92 -2.17
C VAL A 9 -3.51 8.13 -1.25
N SER A 10 -2.63 9.13 -1.38
CA SER A 10 -2.71 10.37 -0.59
C SER A 10 -4.04 11.10 -0.80
N CYS A 11 -4.55 11.17 -2.03
CA CYS A 11 -5.82 11.80 -2.36
C CYS A 11 -7.02 11.04 -1.79
N LEU A 12 -6.99 9.72 -1.80
CA LEU A 12 -8.04 8.89 -1.20
C LEU A 12 -8.08 9.07 0.31
N MET A 13 -6.91 9.19 0.96
CA MET A 13 -6.84 9.50 2.39
C MET A 13 -7.36 10.91 2.68
N GLU A 14 -6.88 11.92 1.95
CA GLU A 14 -7.22 13.33 2.19
C GLU A 14 -8.70 13.63 1.86
N TYR A 15 -9.17 13.24 0.66
CA TYR A 15 -10.47 13.66 0.15
C TYR A 15 -11.60 12.68 0.46
N LYS A 16 -11.29 11.39 0.66
CA LYS A 16 -12.31 10.38 1.01
C LYS A 16 -12.22 9.91 2.46
N GLY A 17 -11.27 10.42 3.24
CA GLY A 17 -11.08 10.03 4.64
C GLY A 17 -10.72 8.55 4.83
N MET A 18 -10.23 7.89 3.78
CA MET A 18 -9.84 6.48 3.84
C MET A 18 -8.62 6.33 4.75
N SER A 19 -8.54 5.20 5.45
CA SER A 19 -7.30 4.78 6.07
C SER A 19 -6.24 4.48 5.01
N LEU A 20 -4.96 4.47 5.42
CA LEU A 20 -3.85 4.11 4.54
C LEU A 20 -4.06 2.72 3.91
N GLU A 21 -4.52 1.75 4.70
CA GLU A 21 -4.75 0.38 4.23
C GLU A 21 -5.89 0.30 3.21
N GLU A 22 -7.00 1.00 3.44
CA GLU A 22 -8.12 1.06 2.48
C GLU A 22 -7.70 1.74 1.17
N ALA A 23 -7.01 2.87 1.26
CA ALA A 23 -6.54 3.62 0.09
C ALA A 23 -5.53 2.78 -0.73
N MET A 24 -4.58 2.13 -0.07
CA MET A 24 -3.61 1.27 -0.75
C MET A 24 -4.25 0.01 -1.34
N ASN A 25 -5.24 -0.62 -0.67
CA ASN A 25 -5.99 -1.73 -1.26
C ASN A 25 -6.74 -1.28 -2.52
N LYS A 26 -7.41 -0.13 -2.48
CA LYS A 26 -8.13 0.43 -3.63
C LYS A 26 -7.20 0.66 -4.82
N VAL A 27 -6.01 1.19 -4.57
CA VAL A 27 -5.04 1.49 -5.64
C VAL A 27 -4.39 0.21 -6.17
N VAL A 28 -3.88 -0.66 -5.30
CA VAL A 28 -3.08 -1.83 -5.70
C VAL A 28 -3.95 -2.98 -6.20
N LYS A 29 -5.04 -3.32 -5.50
CA LYS A 29 -5.85 -4.50 -5.82
C LYS A 29 -7.00 -4.23 -6.78
N GLU A 30 -7.40 -2.97 -6.96
CA GLU A 30 -8.48 -2.63 -7.89
C GLU A 30 -7.97 -1.81 -9.07
N LYS A 31 -7.45 -0.60 -8.84
CA LYS A 31 -7.05 0.29 -9.94
C LYS A 31 -5.87 -0.26 -10.75
N LEU A 32 -4.85 -0.80 -10.09
CA LEU A 32 -3.69 -1.40 -10.77
C LEU A 32 -4.11 -2.63 -11.59
N VAL A 33 -4.93 -3.51 -10.99
CA VAL A 33 -5.44 -4.71 -11.66
C VAL A 33 -6.32 -4.36 -12.87
N ALA A 34 -7.16 -3.32 -12.76
CA ALA A 34 -8.01 -2.87 -13.86
C ALA A 34 -7.23 -2.40 -15.09
N ILE A 35 -5.98 -1.97 -14.92
CA ILE A 35 -5.07 -1.60 -16.02
C ILE A 35 -4.06 -2.70 -16.36
N GLN A 36 -4.29 -3.93 -15.89
CA GLN A 36 -3.39 -5.09 -16.04
C GLN A 36 -1.98 -4.81 -15.48
N GLY A 37 -1.88 -3.97 -14.46
CA GLY A 37 -0.65 -3.65 -13.76
C GLY A 37 -0.40 -4.59 -12.59
N GLU A 38 0.85 -5.02 -12.45
CA GLU A 38 1.35 -5.83 -11.34
C GLU A 38 2.35 -5.03 -10.49
N GLY A 39 2.32 -5.24 -9.18
CA GLY A 39 3.29 -4.68 -8.25
C GLY A 39 2.76 -4.59 -6.82
N GLY A 40 3.38 -3.68 -6.07
CA GLY A 40 3.00 -3.42 -4.69
C GLY A 40 3.47 -2.06 -4.21
N MET A 41 3.04 -1.72 -3.01
CA MET A 41 3.34 -0.46 -2.36
C MET A 41 3.54 -0.69 -0.88
N ILE A 42 4.50 0.04 -0.32
CA ILE A 42 4.69 0.19 1.12
C ILE A 42 4.36 1.63 1.47
N GLY A 43 3.59 1.83 2.54
CA GLY A 43 3.17 3.15 2.99
C GLY A 43 3.19 3.24 4.50
N VAL A 44 3.40 4.45 5.00
CA VAL A 44 3.25 4.81 6.42
C VAL A 44 2.47 6.12 6.50
N ASP A 45 1.46 6.20 7.36
CA ASP A 45 0.69 7.42 7.56
C ASP A 45 1.23 8.26 8.72
N ALA A 46 0.68 9.47 8.89
CA ALA A 46 1.08 10.40 9.96
C ALA A 46 0.77 9.88 11.37
N LYS A 47 -0.06 8.83 11.51
CA LYS A 47 -0.36 8.16 12.79
C LYS A 47 0.60 7.00 13.06
N GLY A 48 1.53 6.72 12.15
CA GLY A 48 2.48 5.62 12.24
C GLY A 48 1.89 4.25 11.89
N ASN A 49 0.73 4.20 11.23
CA ASN A 49 0.21 2.97 10.67
C ASN A 49 0.99 2.63 9.42
N ALA A 50 1.39 1.37 9.26
CA ALA A 50 2.11 0.89 8.10
C ALA A 50 1.22 -0.09 7.31
N ALA A 51 1.26 -0.01 5.99
CA ALA A 51 0.58 -0.95 5.09
C ALA A 51 1.55 -1.42 4.02
N LEU A 52 1.54 -2.72 3.74
CA LEU A 52 2.41 -3.35 2.75
C LEU A 52 1.55 -4.24 1.85
N ILE A 53 1.10 -3.70 0.73
CA ILE A 53 0.07 -4.30 -0.12
C ILE A 53 0.65 -4.55 -1.52
N PHE A 54 0.41 -5.74 -2.05
CA PHE A 54 0.85 -6.14 -3.38
C PHE A 54 -0.21 -7.02 -4.05
N ASN A 55 -0.17 -7.08 -5.38
CA ASN A 55 -0.97 -7.99 -6.20
C ASN A 55 -0.11 -8.96 -7.02
N SER A 56 1.22 -8.89 -6.89
CA SER A 56 2.18 -9.79 -7.51
C SER A 56 2.27 -11.15 -6.80
N ALA A 57 3.00 -12.10 -7.39
CA ALA A 57 3.28 -13.40 -6.76
C ALA A 57 3.99 -13.28 -5.40
N GLY A 58 4.74 -12.20 -5.20
CA GLY A 58 5.42 -11.89 -3.94
C GLY A 58 5.96 -10.46 -3.94
N MET A 59 6.29 -9.99 -2.74
CA MET A 59 6.94 -8.70 -2.50
C MET A 59 7.89 -8.83 -1.30
N TYR A 60 9.19 -8.75 -1.57
CA TYR A 60 10.22 -8.61 -0.53
C TYR A 60 9.94 -7.34 0.28
N ARG A 61 9.61 -7.52 1.55
CA ARG A 61 9.15 -6.41 2.39
C ARG A 61 9.53 -6.60 3.84
N GLY A 62 9.75 -5.49 4.52
CA GLY A 62 9.97 -5.46 5.95
C GLY A 62 9.27 -4.25 6.57
N VAL A 63 8.83 -4.39 7.82
CA VAL A 63 8.22 -3.32 8.59
C VAL A 63 8.72 -3.36 10.02
N ARG A 64 9.04 -2.18 10.58
CA ARG A 64 9.41 -2.03 11.98
C ARG A 64 8.79 -0.77 12.57
N ASN A 65 8.35 -0.82 13.82
CA ASN A 65 7.92 0.37 14.56
C ASN A 65 8.36 0.34 16.03
N ASN A 66 8.09 1.42 16.76
CA ASN A 66 8.43 1.55 18.18
C ASN A 66 7.51 0.75 19.12
N LYS A 67 6.40 0.19 18.62
CA LYS A 67 5.46 -0.66 19.36
C LYS A 67 5.86 -2.14 19.35
N GLY A 68 7.05 -2.46 18.83
CA GLY A 68 7.56 -3.83 18.75
C GLY A 68 7.15 -4.58 17.47
N LEU A 69 6.46 -3.94 16.52
CA LEU A 69 6.29 -4.53 15.19
C LEU A 69 7.67 -4.68 14.55
N ASN A 70 8.01 -5.89 14.12
CA ASN A 70 9.21 -6.21 13.38
C ASN A 70 8.93 -7.46 12.55
N SER A 71 8.77 -7.30 11.23
CA SER A 71 8.41 -8.41 10.34
C SER A 71 9.13 -8.26 9.01
N VAL A 72 9.51 -9.39 8.43
CA VAL A 72 10.05 -9.51 7.07
C VAL A 72 9.29 -10.64 6.39
N ALA A 73 8.85 -10.41 5.15
CA ALA A 73 8.09 -11.37 4.37
C ALA A 73 8.42 -11.25 2.88
N ILE A 74 8.14 -12.32 2.15
CA ILE A 74 8.33 -12.38 0.68
C ILE A 74 7.00 -12.74 0.03
N TYR A 75 6.39 -13.84 0.47
CA TYR A 75 5.10 -14.33 -0.05
C TYR A 75 3.93 -13.88 0.82
N SER A 76 2.72 -14.31 0.43
CA SER A 76 1.45 -14.07 1.13
C SER A 76 1.24 -15.08 2.25
#